data_AF-A0A0K0DX28-F1
#
_entry.id   AF-A0A0K0DX28-F1
#
_cell.length_a   1.000
_cell.length_b   1.000
_cell.length_c   1.000
_cell.angle_alpha   90.00
_cell.angle_beta   90.00
_cell.angle_gamma   90.00
#
_symmetry.space_group_name_H-M   'P 1'
#
loop_
_entity.id
_entity.type
_entity.pdbx_description
1 polymer ?
#
loop_
_entity_poly.entity_id
_entity_poly.type
_entity_poly.pdbx_seq_one_letter_code
_entity_poly.pdbx_strand_id
1 'polypeptide(L)'
;MKFLLAFVAFFAVICSTLGALTSCGICCHIVGHAESHFHKKTPENRLLHELTRECLRLGHLNQQDGQICLQQVHKFIDTIYKDFEAGKTTIQVCNDMGDCTASDKCSAPSFTTRAP
;
A
#
# COMPACT_ATOMS: atom_id res chain seq x y z
N MET A 1 36.19 -21.24 -16.19
CA MET A 1 34.79 -21.24 -16.68
C MET A 1 33.77 -21.72 -15.64
N LYS A 2 34.06 -22.76 -14.84
CA LYS A 2 33.15 -23.27 -13.79
C LYS A 2 32.86 -22.28 -12.65
N PHE A 3 33.84 -21.45 -12.27
CA PHE A 3 33.68 -20.38 -11.26
C PHE A 3 32.81 -19.22 -11.73
N LEU A 4 32.83 -18.87 -13.03
CA LEU A 4 31.97 -17.81 -13.60
C LEU A 4 30.51 -18.24 -13.61
N LEU A 5 30.22 -19.49 -13.95
CA LEU A 5 28.85 -20.03 -13.91
C LEU A 5 28.29 -20.07 -12.49
N ALA A 6 29.11 -20.40 -11.49
CA ALA A 6 28.70 -20.37 -10.09
C ALA A 6 28.38 -18.94 -9.60
N PHE A 7 29.19 -17.95 -10.01
CA PHE A 7 28.94 -16.54 -9.66
C PHE A 7 27.66 -15.98 -10.30
N VAL A 8 27.41 -16.31 -11.58
CA VAL A 8 26.18 -15.89 -12.29
C VAL A 8 24.93 -16.52 -11.66
N ALA A 9 25.00 -17.80 -11.29
CA ALA A 9 23.90 -18.47 -10.58
C ALA A 9 23.65 -17.82 -9.20
N PHE A 10 24.71 -17.42 -8.49
CA PHE A 10 24.58 -16.76 -7.19
C PHE A 10 23.97 -15.36 -7.32
N PHE A 11 24.38 -14.57 -8.32
CA PHE A 11 23.80 -13.24 -8.57
C PHE A 11 22.34 -13.30 -9.02
N ALA A 12 21.94 -14.28 -9.84
CA ALA A 12 20.55 -14.46 -10.25
C ALA A 12 19.63 -14.79 -9.06
N VAL A 13 20.11 -15.60 -8.10
CA VAL A 13 19.36 -15.94 -6.89
C VAL A 13 19.21 -14.71 -5.98
N ILE A 14 20.28 -13.92 -5.78
CA ILE A 14 20.21 -12.72 -4.91
C ILE A 14 19.23 -11.68 -5.46
N CYS A 15 19.18 -11.48 -6.78
CA CYS A 15 18.32 -10.47 -7.40
C CYS A 15 16.81 -10.75 -7.25
N SER A 16 16.43 -12.00 -6.94
CA SER A 16 15.03 -12.42 -6.81
C SER A 16 14.40 -12.08 -5.45
N THR A 17 15.19 -11.58 -4.50
CA THR A 17 14.77 -11.46 -3.08
C THR A 17 14.32 -10.06 -2.66
N LEU A 18 14.48 -9.04 -3.52
CA LEU A 18 13.75 -7.78 -3.35
C LEU A 18 12.31 -7.97 -3.88
N GLY A 19 11.53 -8.76 -3.15
CA GLY A 19 10.19 -9.16 -3.52
C GLY A 19 9.22 -7.98 -3.54
N ALA A 20 8.38 -7.94 -4.58
CA ALA A 20 7.21 -7.06 -4.69
C ALA A 20 6.36 -7.09 -3.42
N LEU A 21 5.71 -5.95 -3.10
CA LEU A 21 4.76 -5.94 -2.00
C LEU A 21 3.58 -6.87 -2.29
N THR A 22 3.03 -7.49 -1.25
CA THR A 22 1.76 -8.21 -1.36
C THR A 22 0.62 -7.22 -1.56
N SER A 23 -0.50 -7.65 -2.18
CA SER A 23 -1.69 -6.81 -2.34
C SER A 23 -2.18 -6.21 -1.01
N CYS A 24 -2.14 -7.02 0.06
CA CYS A 24 -2.46 -6.57 1.40
C CYS A 24 -1.47 -5.49 1.88
N GLY A 25 -0.16 -5.68 1.68
CA GLY A 25 0.86 -4.69 2.03
C GLY A 25 0.65 -3.36 1.32
N ILE A 26 0.32 -3.38 0.03
CA ILE A 26 0.01 -2.18 -0.76
C ILE A 26 -1.26 -1.51 -0.24
N CYS A 27 -2.29 -2.29 0.05
CA CYS A 27 -3.54 -1.77 0.60
C CYS A 27 -3.33 -1.09 1.94
N CYS A 28 -2.68 -1.77 2.88
CA CYS A 28 -2.38 -1.23 4.20
C CYS A 28 -1.55 0.05 4.12
N HIS A 29 -0.63 0.12 3.16
CA HIS A 29 0.16 1.32 2.91
C HIS A 29 -0.72 2.48 2.47
N ILE A 30 -1.52 2.30 1.42
CA ILE A 30 -2.27 3.40 0.82
C ILE A 30 -3.49 3.82 1.65
N VAL A 31 -4.18 2.86 2.27
CA VAL A 31 -5.29 3.11 3.19
C VAL A 31 -4.77 3.79 4.46
N GLY A 32 -3.59 3.43 4.96
CA GLY A 32 -2.95 4.13 6.08
C GLY A 32 -2.63 5.60 5.76
N HIS A 33 -2.20 5.88 4.52
CA HIS A 33 -2.07 7.27 4.04
C HIS A 33 -3.43 7.97 4.03
N ALA A 34 -4.48 7.32 3.54
CA ALA A 34 -5.83 7.89 3.54
C ALA A 34 -6.33 8.21 4.95
N GLU A 35 -6.10 7.32 5.91
CA GLU A 35 -6.45 7.50 7.33
C GLU A 35 -5.72 8.72 7.94
N SER A 36 -4.43 8.88 7.65
CA SER A 36 -3.65 10.05 8.05
C SER A 36 -4.23 11.36 7.49
N HIS A 37 -4.63 11.34 6.21
CA HIS A 37 -5.25 12.50 5.56
C HIS A 37 -6.63 12.83 6.13
N PHE A 38 -7.44 11.80 6.43
CA PHE A 38 -8.72 11.92 7.10
C PHE A 38 -8.58 12.60 8.47
N HIS A 39 -7.65 12.13 9.31
CA HIS A 39 -7.37 12.74 10.61
C HIS A 39 -6.89 14.20 10.51
N LYS A 40 -6.17 14.54 9.42
CA LYS A 40 -5.75 15.92 9.11
C LYS A 40 -6.86 16.78 8.49
N LYS A 41 -8.09 16.28 8.38
CA LYS A 41 -9.23 16.98 7.73
C LYS A 41 -8.90 17.39 6.28
N THR A 42 -8.08 16.60 5.59
CA THR A 42 -7.83 16.82 4.15
C THR A 42 -9.17 16.62 3.43
N PRO A 43 -9.57 17.52 2.52
CA PRO A 43 -10.80 17.33 1.77
C PRO A 43 -10.67 16.19 0.77
N GLU A 44 -11.74 15.43 0.55
CA GLU A 44 -11.76 14.23 -0.29
C GLU A 44 -11.33 14.51 -1.73
N ASN A 45 -11.68 15.68 -2.27
CA ASN A 45 -11.25 16.10 -3.60
C ASN A 45 -9.72 16.29 -3.75
N ARG A 46 -9.00 16.42 -2.63
CA ARG A 46 -7.52 16.44 -2.59
C ARG A 46 -6.94 15.07 -2.28
N LEU A 47 -7.70 14.20 -1.62
CA LEU A 47 -7.25 12.87 -1.23
C LEU A 47 -6.79 12.05 -2.45
N LEU A 48 -7.62 12.00 -3.51
CA LEU A 48 -7.29 11.25 -4.72
C LEU A 48 -5.91 11.65 -5.26
N HIS A 49 -5.65 12.95 -5.34
CA HIS A 49 -4.36 13.46 -5.82
C HIS A 49 -3.18 13.04 -4.95
N GLU A 50 -3.33 13.07 -3.62
CA GLU A 50 -2.27 12.65 -2.69
C GLU A 50 -2.02 11.13 -2.76
N LEU A 51 -3.08 10.33 -2.83
CA LEU A 51 -2.95 8.87 -2.93
C LEU A 51 -2.38 8.44 -4.29
N THR A 52 -2.82 9.05 -5.39
CA THR A 52 -2.23 8.83 -6.72
C THR A 52 -0.73 9.14 -6.71
N ARG A 53 -0.32 10.25 -6.08
CA ARG A 53 1.10 10.59 -5.96
C ARG A 53 1.89 9.53 -5.20
N GLU A 54 1.33 9.01 -4.10
CA GLU A 54 1.97 7.96 -3.33
C GLU A 54 2.10 6.65 -4.13
N CYS A 55 1.07 6.29 -4.91
CA CYS A 55 1.15 5.14 -5.81
C CYS A 55 2.20 5.33 -6.92
N LEU A 56 2.37 6.53 -7.46
CA LEU A 56 3.44 6.82 -8.42
C LEU A 56 4.83 6.68 -7.79
N ARG A 57 4.99 7.09 -6.53
CA ARG A 57 6.23 6.88 -5.77
C ARG A 57 6.55 5.39 -5.61
N LEU A 58 5.54 4.58 -5.27
CA LEU A 58 5.68 3.12 -5.26
C LEU A 58 6.03 2.58 -6.65
N GLY A 59 5.37 3.08 -7.71
CA GLY A 59 5.62 2.71 -9.10
C GLY A 59 7.06 2.96 -9.58
N HIS A 60 7.70 4.02 -9.08
CA HIS A 60 9.12 4.28 -9.36
C HIS A 60 10.06 3.25 -8.72
N LEU A 61 9.65 2.61 -7.62
CA LEU A 61 10.42 1.55 -6.96
C LEU A 61 10.13 0.18 -7.58
N ASN A 62 8.84 -0.09 -7.80
CA ASN A 62 8.35 -1.29 -8.46
C ASN A 62 7.09 -0.93 -9.25
N GLN A 63 7.19 -1.02 -10.57
CA GLN A 63 6.10 -0.63 -11.47
C GLN A 63 4.81 -1.42 -11.21
N GLN A 64 4.92 -2.72 -10.89
CA GLN A 64 3.77 -3.57 -10.61
C GLN A 64 3.06 -3.13 -9.32
N ASP A 65 3.81 -2.82 -8.26
CA ASP A 65 3.26 -2.35 -7.00
C ASP A 65 2.53 -1.01 -7.18
N GLY A 66 3.08 -0.10 -7.99
CA GLY A 66 2.43 1.15 -8.34
C GLY A 66 1.10 0.97 -9.08
N GLN A 67 1.02 0.01 -10.01
CA GLN A 67 -0.23 -0.28 -10.72
C GLN A 67 -1.30 -0.88 -9.80
N ILE A 68 -0.92 -1.82 -8.94
CA ILE A 68 -1.84 -2.40 -7.94
C ILE A 68 -2.34 -1.31 -7.00
N CYS A 69 -1.44 -0.41 -6.55
CA CYS A 69 -1.81 0.72 -5.70
C CYS A 69 -2.86 1.62 -6.37
N LEU A 70 -2.68 2.00 -7.64
CA LEU A 70 -3.64 2.82 -8.36
C LEU A 70 -5.00 2.14 -8.51
N GLN A 71 -5.03 0.83 -8.77
CA GLN A 71 -6.26 0.06 -8.81
C GLN A 71 -6.99 0.06 -7.47
N GLN A 72 -6.26 -0.11 -6.36
CA GLN A 72 -6.82 -0.05 -5.03
C GLN A 72 -7.40 1.34 -4.72
N VAL A 73 -6.66 2.42 -5.01
CA VAL A 73 -7.17 3.80 -4.84
C VAL A 73 -8.49 3.99 -5.56
N HIS A 74 -8.57 3.61 -6.84
CA HIS A 74 -9.80 3.75 -7.62
C HIS A 74 -10.96 2.93 -7.05
N LYS A 75 -10.68 1.82 -6.35
CA LYS A 75 -11.70 0.95 -5.76
C LYS A 75 -12.34 1.54 -4.50
N PHE A 76 -11.58 2.26 -3.67
CA PHE A 76 -12.07 2.74 -2.37
C PHE A 76 -12.31 4.25 -2.28
N ILE A 77 -11.80 5.05 -3.23
CA ILE A 77 -11.71 6.51 -3.04
C ILE A 77 -13.04 7.16 -2.68
N ASP A 78 -14.17 6.65 -3.20
CA ASP A 78 -15.52 7.19 -2.99
C ASP A 78 -16.16 6.83 -1.63
N THR A 79 -15.61 5.85 -0.92
CA THR A 79 -16.17 5.35 0.36
C THR A 79 -15.23 5.52 1.54
N ILE A 80 -13.94 5.71 1.30
CA ILE A 80 -12.91 5.61 2.33
C ILE A 80 -13.10 6.56 3.51
N TYR A 81 -13.57 7.78 3.27
CA TYR A 81 -13.86 8.71 4.37
C TYR A 81 -15.10 8.30 5.15
N LYS A 82 -16.14 7.76 4.50
CA LYS A 82 -17.30 7.20 5.20
C LYS A 82 -16.92 5.98 6.02
N ASP A 83 -16.00 5.16 5.52
CA ASP A 83 -15.47 4.01 6.25
C ASP A 83 -14.73 4.46 7.53
N PHE A 84 -13.90 5.51 7.46
CA PHE A 84 -13.25 6.08 8.64
C PHE A 84 -14.22 6.79 9.60
N GLU A 85 -15.23 7.49 9.08
CA GLU A 85 -16.31 8.07 9.89
C GLU A 85 -17.10 7.00 10.64
N ALA A 86 -17.28 5.81 10.03
CA ALA A 86 -17.87 4.65 10.66
C ALA A 86 -16.92 3.92 11.64
N GLY A 87 -15.69 4.42 11.83
CA GLY A 87 -14.71 3.86 12.74
C GLY A 87 -14.00 2.61 12.23
N LYS A 88 -14.03 2.34 10.91
CA LYS A 88 -13.26 1.23 10.35
C LYS A 88 -11.76 1.52 10.43
N THR A 89 -11.01 0.50 10.80
CA THR A 89 -9.54 0.52 10.79
C THR A 89 -9.01 0.21 9.38
N THR A 90 -7.76 0.59 9.11
CA THR A 90 -7.08 0.29 7.85
C THR A 90 -7.18 -1.19 7.43
N ILE A 91 -6.97 -2.15 8.34
CA ILE A 91 -7.06 -3.59 8.02
C ILE A 91 -8.50 -4.02 7.68
N GLN A 92 -9.52 -3.42 8.31
CA GLN A 92 -10.90 -3.73 8.00
C GLN A 92 -11.27 -3.27 6.59
N VAL A 93 -10.87 -2.06 6.21
CA VAL A 93 -11.06 -1.57 4.84
C VAL A 93 -10.37 -2.48 3.84
N CYS A 94 -9.12 -2.90 4.10
CA CYS A 94 -8.41 -3.81 3.21
C CYS A 94 -9.04 -5.20 3.11
N ASN A 95 -9.66 -5.70 4.19
CA ASN A 95 -10.42 -6.94 4.17
C ASN A 95 -11.72 -6.79 3.36
N ASP A 96 -12.44 -5.68 3.53
CA ASP A 96 -13.68 -5.40 2.77
C ASP A 96 -13.41 -5.29 1.27
N MET A 97 -12.24 -4.80 0.89
CA MET A 97 -11.78 -4.81 -0.50
C MET A 97 -11.31 -6.19 -0.99
N GLY A 98 -11.09 -7.16 -0.10
CA GLY A 98 -10.53 -8.47 -0.46
C GLY A 98 -9.05 -8.43 -0.83
N ASP A 99 -8.34 -7.35 -0.49
CA ASP A 99 -6.87 -7.25 -0.66
C ASP A 99 -6.12 -7.92 0.50
N CYS A 100 -6.75 -7.97 1.67
CA CYS A 100 -6.30 -8.70 2.85
C CYS A 100 -7.32 -9.77 3.26
N THR A 101 -6.83 -10.73 4.02
CA THR A 101 -7.60 -11.76 4.73
C THR A 101 -7.62 -11.48 6.23
N ALA A 102 -8.52 -12.14 6.96
CA ALA A 102 -8.60 -12.02 8.42
C ALA A 102 -7.31 -12.41 9.15
N SER A 103 -6.43 -13.21 8.53
CA SER A 103 -5.13 -13.59 9.08
C SER A 103 -4.02 -12.56 8.83
N ASP A 104 -4.21 -11.65 7.88
CA ASP A 104 -3.18 -10.68 7.54
C ASP A 104 -3.02 -9.61 8.62
N LYS A 105 -1.82 -9.00 8.65
CA LYS A 105 -1.49 -7.89 9.54
C LYS A 105 -1.12 -6.68 8.71
N CYS A 106 -1.81 -5.57 8.94
CA CYS A 106 -1.39 -4.30 8.37
C CYS A 106 -0.20 -3.74 9.13
N SER A 107 0.90 -3.53 8.42
CA SER A 107 2.00 -2.66 8.84
C SER A 107 1.79 -1.26 8.26
N ALA A 108 0.60 -0.68 8.47
CA ALA A 108 0.29 0.66 7.97
C ALA A 108 1.37 1.65 8.46
N PRO A 109 1.73 2.68 7.68
CA PRO A 109 2.83 3.55 8.03
C PRO A 109 2.53 4.24 9.36
N SER A 110 3.53 4.31 10.24
CA SER A 110 3.42 4.97 11.54
C SER A 110 3.41 6.48 11.34
N PHE A 111 2.27 7.02 10.91
CA PHE A 111 2.00 8.44 11.05
C PHE A 111 1.80 8.70 12.54
N THR A 112 2.51 9.67 13.10
CA THR A 112 2.35 10.13 14.47
C THR A 112 1.01 10.86 14.63
N THR A 113 -0.10 10.14 14.43
CA THR A 113 -1.44 10.56 14.78
C THR A 113 -1.66 10.20 16.24
N ARG A 114 -1.27 11.13 17.12
CA ARG A 114 -1.81 11.19 18.48
C ARG A 114 -3.33 11.28 18.34
N ALA A 115 -4.03 10.19 18.67
CA ALA A 115 -5.46 10.23 18.92
C ALA A 115 -5.72 11.28 20.02
N PRO A 116 -6.67 12.23 19.84
CA PRO A 116 -7.20 12.99 20.98
C PRO A 116 -7.96 12.07 21.94
#